data_AF-A0A679K5P7-F1
#
_entry.id   AF-A0A679K5P7-F1
#
_cell.length_a   1.000
_cell.length_b   1.000
_cell.length_c   1.000
_cell.angle_alpha   90.00
_cell.angle_beta   90.00
_cell.angle_gamma   90.00
#
_symmetry.space_group_name_H-M   'P 1'
#
loop_
_entity.id
_entity.type
_entity.pdbx_description
1 polymer ?
#
loop_
_entity_poly.entity_id
_entity_poly.type
_entity_poly.pdbx_seq_one_letter_code
_entity_poly.pdbx_strand_id
1 'polypeptide(L)'
;MFQPVMETGRHLLRRIWRWAVFRGTGFKYRDFELAFERGDWPTILTRARNGERLKKSPSMMGMFIRAAGEMRDVEALAWAESQCLGARWSTRDRYSVSQRFLMLGEAAAAWAVFTADAAVMAEAKFAHQAKSFLPHTKDAALRSAIKAAMAKAVPVGSSAAAGVVKAAATTIRFPFFGSGQRVQGSVEIRSSERTPPRHAIKVTADIESFRTKVARAKPPEIIEHREVFVDRNGQIWKEDGSLIVSKGTPISRLSRAEAPGIATGFFAIKSTRGIYHWLVDRLPLFAWMLEDGAPDAVILLSDEAPSFEKETLRLAGLPQTVVDVGDAVFVQRLLIARSGMQGFSYWEQVAPVIERVKRSARAIAAQENVSAGDAIYISRRDSSRRVMRNEAELEAQITTRGYAGVALGTMPLWQQVFVVSSAKRIVAPHGAGLAHIVFSEPGTHITEIVPVQDGTYFLRLNYARLSLVMGHRYRGWLEPHHGARDSWTVDAPAFLNYLDERPGDAAAHVRVEDAGDRSRMG
;
A
#
# COMPACT_ATOMS: atom_id res chain seq x y z
N MET A 1 -20.75 9.33 -64.05
CA MET A 1 -21.98 9.53 -63.26
C MET A 1 -22.20 8.24 -62.45
N PHE A 2 -22.05 8.33 -61.12
CA PHE A 2 -22.33 7.34 -60.06
C PHE A 2 -21.80 5.89 -60.16
N GLN A 3 -20.76 5.58 -59.39
CA GLN A 3 -20.84 4.72 -58.17
C GLN A 3 -19.48 4.70 -57.45
N PRO A 4 -19.43 5.15 -56.19
CA PRO A 4 -19.04 4.21 -55.13
C PRO A 4 -19.83 4.49 -53.83
N VAL A 5 -20.85 3.68 -53.52
CA VAL A 5 -21.59 3.76 -52.24
C VAL A 5 -21.71 2.38 -51.55
N MET A 6 -21.18 1.29 -52.12
CA MET A 6 -21.48 -0.08 -51.67
C MET A 6 -20.38 -0.81 -50.88
N GLU A 7 -19.27 -0.13 -50.52
CA GLU A 7 -18.24 -0.71 -49.63
C GLU A 7 -18.15 -0.07 -48.25
N THR A 8 -18.43 1.23 -48.12
CA THR A 8 -18.47 1.91 -46.81
C THR A 8 -19.64 1.43 -45.93
N GLY A 9 -20.72 0.95 -46.54
CA GLY A 9 -21.89 0.42 -45.84
C GLY A 9 -21.66 -0.92 -45.14
N ARG A 10 -20.78 -1.79 -45.64
CA ARG A 10 -20.55 -3.13 -45.06
C ARG A 10 -19.69 -3.11 -43.80
N HIS A 11 -18.74 -2.17 -43.69
CA HIS A 11 -17.99 -1.94 -42.45
C HIS A 11 -18.83 -1.22 -41.38
N LEU A 12 -19.74 -0.32 -41.79
CA LEU A 12 -20.66 0.33 -40.86
C LEU A 12 -21.75 -0.63 -40.36
N LEU A 13 -22.30 -1.49 -41.24
CA LEU A 13 -23.33 -2.46 -40.87
C LEU A 13 -22.79 -3.61 -40.01
N ARG A 14 -21.53 -4.06 -40.21
CA ARG A 14 -20.86 -5.00 -39.28
C ARG A 14 -20.47 -4.34 -37.94
N ARG A 15 -20.22 -3.02 -37.91
CA ARG A 15 -20.02 -2.24 -36.67
C ARG A 15 -21.33 -2.05 -35.90
N ILE A 16 -22.42 -1.72 -36.56
CA ILE A 16 -23.73 -1.48 -35.92
C ILE A 16 -24.33 -2.80 -35.39
N TRP A 17 -24.10 -3.94 -36.06
CA TRP A 17 -24.56 -5.25 -35.58
C TRP A 17 -23.79 -5.78 -34.35
N ARG A 18 -22.56 -5.32 -34.12
CA ARG A 18 -21.80 -5.68 -32.91
C ARG A 18 -22.34 -5.03 -31.63
N TRP A 19 -23.27 -4.08 -31.76
CA TRP A 19 -23.84 -3.28 -30.67
C TRP A 19 -25.37 -3.44 -30.54
N ALA A 20 -25.97 -4.39 -31.26
CA ALA A 20 -27.37 -4.75 -31.08
C ALA A 20 -27.58 -5.38 -29.68
N VAL A 21 -28.51 -4.79 -28.93
CA VAL A 21 -28.85 -5.11 -27.54
C VAL A 21 -29.32 -6.57 -27.43
N PHE A 22 -28.45 -7.44 -26.91
CA PHE A 22 -28.85 -8.80 -26.52
C PHE A 22 -29.59 -8.76 -25.18
N ARG A 23 -30.93 -8.80 -25.25
CA ARG A 23 -31.82 -8.98 -24.09
C ARG A 23 -31.76 -10.43 -23.59
N GLY A 24 -30.69 -10.80 -22.90
CA GLY A 24 -30.60 -12.07 -22.16
C GLY A 24 -30.88 -11.86 -20.67
N THR A 25 -32.00 -12.36 -20.16
CA THR A 25 -32.46 -12.23 -18.75
C THR A 25 -31.73 -13.17 -17.76
N GLY A 26 -30.63 -13.82 -18.15
CA GLY A 26 -30.06 -14.93 -17.37
C GLY A 26 -28.72 -14.70 -16.64
N PHE A 27 -27.93 -13.69 -16.97
CA PHE A 27 -26.54 -13.62 -16.46
C PHE A 27 -26.49 -13.00 -15.05
N LYS A 28 -26.52 -13.79 -13.98
CA LYS A 28 -26.57 -13.30 -12.58
C LYS A 28 -25.22 -12.72 -12.14
N TYR A 29 -25.19 -11.99 -11.03
CA TYR A 29 -23.94 -11.41 -10.48
C TYR A 29 -22.84 -12.49 -10.30
N ARG A 30 -23.22 -13.68 -9.84
CA ARG A 30 -22.32 -14.83 -9.68
C ARG A 30 -21.68 -15.30 -10.99
N ASP A 31 -22.41 -15.25 -12.10
CA ASP A 31 -21.87 -15.64 -13.41
C ASP A 31 -20.84 -14.60 -13.90
N PHE A 32 -21.07 -13.33 -13.57
CA PHE A 32 -20.14 -12.22 -13.80
C PHE A 32 -18.85 -12.41 -13.02
N GLU A 33 -18.96 -12.74 -11.74
CA GLU A 33 -17.80 -13.03 -10.88
C GLU A 33 -17.01 -14.23 -11.39
N LEU A 34 -17.67 -15.34 -11.75
CA LEU A 34 -17.00 -16.54 -12.25
C LEU A 34 -16.25 -16.27 -13.57
N ALA A 35 -16.85 -15.51 -14.48
CA ALA A 35 -16.17 -15.09 -15.71
C ALA A 35 -14.94 -14.23 -15.40
N PHE A 36 -15.06 -13.31 -14.44
CA PHE A 36 -13.94 -12.47 -14.01
C PHE A 36 -12.82 -13.28 -13.34
N GLU A 37 -13.16 -14.22 -12.48
CA GLU A 37 -12.20 -15.12 -11.81
C GLU A 37 -11.39 -15.96 -12.82
N ARG A 38 -12.00 -16.32 -13.95
CA ARG A 38 -11.36 -17.09 -15.02
C ARG A 38 -10.60 -16.24 -16.04
N GLY A 39 -10.65 -14.92 -15.92
CA GLY A 39 -10.10 -14.02 -16.94
C GLY A 39 -10.88 -14.05 -18.27
N ASP A 40 -12.15 -14.47 -18.25
CA ASP A 40 -13.02 -14.50 -19.44
C ASP A 40 -13.60 -13.09 -19.72
N TRP A 41 -12.69 -12.20 -20.13
CA TRP A 41 -13.01 -10.80 -20.46
C TRP A 41 -14.03 -10.67 -21.59
N PRO A 42 -13.99 -11.47 -22.67
CA PRO A 42 -15.01 -11.42 -23.72
C PRO A 42 -16.42 -11.69 -23.19
N THR A 43 -16.60 -12.69 -22.32
CA THR A 43 -17.91 -12.96 -21.70
C THR A 43 -18.39 -11.79 -20.85
N ILE A 44 -17.50 -11.14 -20.10
CA ILE A 44 -17.84 -9.93 -19.34
C ILE A 44 -18.29 -8.81 -20.28
N LEU A 45 -17.50 -8.48 -21.30
CA LEU A 45 -17.81 -7.36 -22.19
C LEU A 45 -19.07 -7.58 -23.04
N THR A 46 -19.39 -8.83 -23.37
CA THR A 46 -20.58 -9.17 -24.16
C THR A 46 -21.84 -9.26 -23.29
N ARG A 47 -21.76 -9.82 -22.08
CA ARG A 47 -22.94 -10.06 -21.22
C ARG A 47 -23.25 -8.93 -20.23
N ALA A 48 -22.33 -8.00 -20.00
CA ALA A 48 -22.53 -6.83 -19.13
C ALA A 48 -23.39 -5.70 -19.72
N ARG A 49 -23.78 -5.79 -20.99
CA ARG A 49 -24.28 -4.65 -21.79
C ARG A 49 -25.67 -4.12 -21.41
N ASN A 50 -26.18 -4.48 -20.23
CA ASN A 50 -27.30 -3.81 -19.60
C ASN A 50 -26.77 -2.67 -18.71
N GLY A 51 -26.65 -1.47 -19.28
CA GLY A 51 -26.13 -0.28 -18.59
C GLY A 51 -26.84 0.03 -17.27
N GLU A 52 -28.16 -0.13 -17.20
CA GLU A 52 -28.94 0.09 -15.98
C GLU A 52 -28.57 -0.88 -14.86
N ARG A 53 -28.22 -2.12 -15.21
CA ARG A 53 -27.79 -3.10 -14.22
C ARG A 53 -26.38 -2.81 -13.69
N LEU A 54 -25.46 -2.38 -14.56
CA LEU A 54 -24.12 -1.97 -14.12
C LEU A 54 -24.16 -0.71 -13.25
N LYS A 55 -25.02 0.27 -13.59
CA LYS A 55 -25.24 1.46 -12.75
C LYS A 55 -25.78 1.10 -11.36
N LYS A 56 -26.52 0.01 -11.21
CA LYS A 56 -26.99 -0.47 -9.88
C LYS A 56 -25.93 -1.25 -9.10
N SER A 57 -24.80 -1.61 -9.72
CA SER A 57 -23.74 -2.39 -9.07
C SER A 57 -22.35 -1.82 -9.39
N PRO A 58 -21.80 -0.94 -8.54
CA PRO A 58 -20.44 -0.43 -8.66
C PRO A 58 -19.38 -1.53 -8.83
N SER A 59 -19.57 -2.68 -8.16
CA SER A 59 -18.69 -3.85 -8.28
C SER A 59 -18.71 -4.46 -9.68
N MET A 60 -19.90 -4.67 -10.27
CA MET A 60 -20.00 -5.15 -11.66
C MET A 60 -19.43 -4.13 -12.64
N MET A 61 -19.66 -2.83 -12.42
CA MET A 61 -19.07 -1.79 -13.25
C MET A 61 -17.54 -1.83 -13.18
N GLY A 62 -16.97 -1.96 -11.97
CA GLY A 62 -15.52 -2.08 -11.81
C GLY A 62 -14.91 -3.29 -12.50
N MET A 63 -15.62 -4.44 -12.48
CA MET A 63 -15.23 -5.63 -13.21
C MET A 63 -15.33 -5.43 -14.74
N PHE A 64 -16.36 -4.73 -15.22
CA PHE A 64 -16.49 -4.37 -16.65
C PHE A 64 -15.37 -3.45 -17.13
N ILE A 65 -15.09 -2.36 -16.40
CA ILE A 65 -14.00 -1.42 -16.70
C ILE A 65 -12.67 -2.18 -16.79
N ARG A 66 -12.42 -3.10 -15.85
CA ARG A 66 -11.21 -3.91 -15.87
C ARG A 66 -11.16 -4.82 -17.10
N ALA A 67 -12.24 -5.53 -17.44
CA ALA A 67 -12.28 -6.35 -18.65
C ALA A 67 -12.03 -5.53 -19.91
N ALA A 68 -12.58 -4.31 -20.00
CA ALA A 68 -12.36 -3.39 -21.11
C ALA A 68 -10.88 -2.99 -21.21
N GLY A 69 -10.24 -2.67 -20.08
CA GLY A 69 -8.80 -2.38 -20.02
C GLY A 69 -7.92 -3.56 -20.43
N GLU A 70 -8.22 -4.78 -19.97
CA GLU A 70 -7.49 -6.01 -20.34
C GLU A 70 -7.58 -6.30 -21.85
N MET A 71 -8.75 -6.05 -22.43
CA MET A 71 -9.01 -6.22 -23.86
C MET A 71 -8.55 -5.02 -24.71
N ARG A 72 -8.08 -3.95 -24.07
CA ARG A 72 -7.77 -2.65 -24.71
C ARG A 72 -8.94 -2.12 -25.55
N ASP A 73 -10.17 -2.32 -25.07
CA ASP A 73 -11.40 -1.93 -25.74
C ASP A 73 -11.75 -0.47 -25.36
N VAL A 74 -11.30 0.46 -26.20
CA VAL A 74 -11.51 1.91 -26.01
C VAL A 74 -12.99 2.28 -26.08
N GLU A 75 -13.78 1.61 -26.93
CA GLU A 75 -15.22 1.88 -27.05
C GLU A 75 -15.95 1.43 -25.78
N ALA A 76 -15.59 0.27 -25.22
CA ALA A 76 -16.15 -0.19 -23.95
C ALA A 76 -15.77 0.71 -22.77
N LEU A 77 -14.54 1.23 -22.71
CA LEU A 77 -14.12 2.18 -21.68
C LEU A 77 -14.89 3.51 -21.75
N ALA A 78 -15.01 4.09 -22.94
CA ALA A 78 -15.80 5.30 -23.17
C ALA A 78 -17.28 5.09 -22.83
N TRP A 79 -17.83 3.92 -23.20
CA TRP A 79 -19.19 3.56 -22.82
C TRP A 79 -19.32 3.45 -21.29
N ALA A 80 -18.41 2.78 -20.60
CA ALA A 80 -18.43 2.66 -19.14
C ALA A 80 -18.39 4.04 -18.46
N GLU A 81 -17.52 4.95 -18.93
CA GLU A 81 -17.45 6.32 -18.45
C GLU A 81 -18.82 7.01 -18.56
N SER A 82 -19.46 6.95 -19.74
CA SER A 82 -20.78 7.54 -19.96
C SER A 82 -21.84 7.02 -18.98
N GLN A 83 -21.79 5.71 -18.67
CA GLN A 83 -22.72 5.11 -17.71
C GLN A 83 -22.42 5.55 -16.27
N CYS A 84 -21.15 5.70 -15.92
CA CYS A 84 -20.71 6.14 -14.59
C CYS A 84 -21.08 7.61 -14.31
N LEU A 85 -20.99 8.49 -15.31
CA LEU A 85 -21.37 9.90 -15.17
C LEU A 85 -22.84 10.07 -14.77
N GLY A 86 -23.74 9.24 -15.32
CA GLY A 86 -25.17 9.25 -15.00
C GLY A 86 -25.60 8.36 -13.82
N ALA A 87 -24.66 7.66 -13.16
CA ALA A 87 -25.00 6.75 -12.07
C ALA A 87 -25.36 7.53 -10.79
N ARG A 88 -26.33 7.03 -10.01
CA ARG A 88 -26.70 7.59 -8.69
C ARG A 88 -26.01 6.81 -7.58
N TRP A 89 -24.71 7.05 -7.43
CA TRP A 89 -23.87 6.37 -6.45
C TRP A 89 -23.58 7.24 -5.23
N SER A 90 -23.30 6.57 -4.11
CA SER A 90 -22.69 7.23 -2.96
C SER A 90 -21.34 7.84 -3.36
N THR A 91 -20.90 8.89 -2.66
CA THR A 91 -19.57 9.49 -2.81
C THR A 91 -18.44 8.46 -2.68
N ARG A 92 -18.61 7.48 -1.78
CA ARG A 92 -17.71 6.34 -1.58
C ARG A 92 -17.61 5.47 -2.83
N ASP A 93 -18.74 5.10 -3.43
CA ASP A 93 -18.76 4.23 -4.61
C ASP A 93 -18.23 4.96 -5.84
N ARG A 94 -18.53 6.27 -6.00
CA ARG A 94 -17.92 7.09 -7.06
C ARG A 94 -16.41 7.11 -6.97
N TYR A 95 -15.87 7.38 -5.77
CA TYR A 95 -14.43 7.30 -5.56
C TYR A 95 -13.91 5.90 -5.89
N SER A 96 -14.53 4.84 -5.38
CA SER A 96 -14.14 3.44 -5.64
C SER A 96 -14.09 3.10 -7.14
N VAL A 97 -15.10 3.49 -7.92
CA VAL A 97 -15.17 3.23 -9.37
C VAL A 97 -14.17 4.10 -10.13
N SER A 98 -13.99 5.38 -9.75
CA SER A 98 -12.99 6.26 -10.38
C SER A 98 -11.58 5.69 -10.30
N GLN A 99 -11.22 5.02 -9.19
CA GLN A 99 -9.92 4.37 -9.05
C GLN A 99 -9.73 3.24 -10.08
N ARG A 100 -10.81 2.63 -10.60
CA ARG A 100 -10.72 1.60 -11.65
C ARG A 100 -10.23 2.19 -12.96
N PHE A 101 -10.67 3.38 -13.33
CA PHE A 101 -10.14 4.13 -14.47
C PHE A 101 -8.69 4.57 -14.23
N LEU A 102 -8.35 5.08 -13.04
CA LEU A 102 -6.96 5.46 -12.71
C LEU A 102 -5.97 4.30 -12.86
N MET A 103 -6.36 3.09 -12.46
CA MET A 103 -5.52 1.90 -12.59
C MET A 103 -5.24 1.51 -14.05
N LEU A 104 -6.06 1.98 -14.99
CA LEU A 104 -5.88 1.78 -16.43
C LEU A 104 -5.16 2.94 -17.11
N GLY A 105 -4.77 3.99 -16.36
CA GLY A 105 -4.17 5.21 -16.92
C GLY A 105 -5.18 6.24 -17.42
N GLU A 106 -6.49 5.98 -17.25
CA GLU A 106 -7.58 6.83 -17.72
C GLU A 106 -7.88 7.96 -16.72
N ALA A 107 -6.91 8.84 -16.48
CA ALA A 107 -6.99 9.85 -15.42
C ALA A 107 -8.09 10.90 -15.64
N ALA A 108 -8.37 11.26 -16.89
CA ALA A 108 -9.43 12.20 -17.24
C ALA A 108 -10.81 11.62 -16.93
N ALA A 109 -11.11 10.41 -17.43
CA ALA A 109 -12.35 9.70 -17.15
C ALA A 109 -12.53 9.44 -15.66
N ALA A 110 -11.46 9.03 -14.97
CA ALA A 110 -11.49 8.85 -13.52
C ALA A 110 -11.90 10.12 -12.78
N TRP A 111 -11.28 11.26 -13.12
CA TRP A 111 -11.60 12.54 -12.52
C TRP A 111 -13.04 12.94 -12.79
N ALA A 112 -13.50 12.82 -14.04
CA ALA A 112 -14.87 13.14 -14.44
C ALA A 112 -15.90 12.30 -13.66
N VAL A 113 -15.67 10.99 -13.50
CA VAL A 113 -16.53 10.09 -12.72
C VAL A 113 -16.53 10.44 -11.23
N PHE A 114 -15.37 10.80 -10.67
CA PHE A 114 -15.26 11.19 -9.27
C PHE A 114 -16.03 12.47 -8.96
N THR A 115 -15.91 13.49 -9.83
CA THR A 115 -16.54 14.80 -9.64
C THR A 115 -17.89 14.97 -10.33
N ALA A 116 -18.47 13.90 -10.89
CA ALA A 116 -19.78 13.94 -11.57
C ALA A 116 -20.92 14.40 -10.65
N ASP A 117 -20.74 14.27 -9.35
CA ASP A 117 -21.69 14.72 -8.33
C ASP A 117 -21.03 15.78 -7.45
N ALA A 118 -21.56 17.00 -7.48
CA ALA A 118 -20.99 18.11 -6.74
C ALA A 118 -20.96 17.86 -5.22
N ALA A 119 -21.79 16.95 -4.69
CA ALA A 119 -21.80 16.59 -3.27
C ALA A 119 -20.45 16.03 -2.79
N VAL A 120 -19.63 15.42 -3.67
CA VAL A 120 -18.29 14.96 -3.26
C VAL A 120 -17.39 16.09 -2.79
N MET A 121 -17.54 17.31 -3.33
CA MET A 121 -16.69 18.46 -2.97
C MET A 121 -16.96 18.99 -1.56
N ALA A 122 -18.13 18.69 -1.00
CA ALA A 122 -18.50 19.07 0.36
C ALA A 122 -17.97 18.11 1.42
N GLU A 123 -17.44 16.93 1.04
CA GLU A 123 -16.92 15.96 2.00
C GLU A 123 -15.55 16.39 2.55
N ALA A 124 -15.34 16.23 3.87
CA ALA A 124 -14.07 16.57 4.53
C ALA A 124 -12.85 15.84 3.92
N LYS A 125 -13.05 14.64 3.35
CA LYS A 125 -12.02 13.83 2.69
C LYS A 125 -11.77 14.21 1.22
N PHE A 126 -12.55 15.12 0.63
CA PHE A 126 -12.48 15.45 -0.80
C PHE A 126 -11.08 15.89 -1.22
N ALA A 127 -10.50 16.87 -0.54
CA ALA A 127 -9.18 17.41 -0.92
C ALA A 127 -8.09 16.32 -0.84
N HIS A 128 -8.19 15.43 0.15
CA HIS A 128 -7.31 14.28 0.29
C HIS A 128 -7.47 13.29 -0.87
N GLN A 129 -8.72 12.94 -1.23
CA GLN A 129 -9.02 12.06 -2.35
C GLN A 129 -8.62 12.67 -3.70
N ALA A 130 -8.93 13.94 -3.95
CA ALA A 130 -8.56 14.63 -5.19
C ALA A 130 -7.04 14.69 -5.39
N LYS A 131 -6.26 14.89 -4.30
CA LYS A 131 -4.80 14.85 -4.35
C LYS A 131 -4.25 13.51 -4.85
N SER A 132 -4.95 12.40 -4.61
CA SER A 132 -4.50 11.06 -5.05
C SER A 132 -4.51 10.87 -6.57
N PHE A 133 -5.20 11.73 -7.32
CA PHE A 133 -5.25 11.70 -8.79
C PHE A 133 -4.00 12.32 -9.44
N LEU A 134 -3.34 13.28 -8.77
CA LEU A 134 -2.22 14.03 -9.33
C LEU A 134 -1.03 13.16 -9.81
N PRO A 135 -0.64 12.06 -9.13
CA PRO A 135 0.42 11.18 -9.62
C PRO A 135 0.08 10.43 -10.90
N HIS A 136 -1.21 10.32 -11.27
CA HIS A 136 -1.69 9.53 -12.41
C HIS A 136 -1.83 10.33 -13.70
N THR A 137 -1.48 11.62 -13.69
CA THR A 137 -1.56 12.47 -14.89
C THR A 137 -0.40 13.46 -14.98
N LYS A 138 0.11 13.60 -16.21
CA LYS A 138 1.05 14.66 -16.61
C LYS A 138 0.34 15.82 -17.33
N ASP A 139 -0.95 15.69 -17.63
CA ASP A 139 -1.73 16.71 -18.32
C ASP A 139 -1.87 17.98 -17.46
N ALA A 140 -1.44 19.12 -17.98
CA ALA A 140 -1.38 20.36 -17.22
C ALA A 140 -2.78 20.91 -16.89
N ALA A 141 -3.75 20.77 -17.79
CA ALA A 141 -5.11 21.27 -17.62
C ALA A 141 -5.84 20.49 -16.52
N LEU A 142 -5.78 19.16 -16.57
CA LEU A 142 -6.36 18.29 -15.56
C LEU A 142 -5.71 18.51 -14.19
N ARG A 143 -4.38 18.65 -14.12
CA ARG A 143 -3.70 18.98 -12.86
C ARG A 143 -4.14 20.32 -12.29
N SER A 144 -4.37 21.32 -13.15
CA SER A 144 -4.89 22.62 -12.76
C SER A 144 -6.32 22.51 -12.22
N ALA A 145 -7.19 21.78 -12.93
CA ALA A 145 -8.57 21.53 -12.51
C ALA A 145 -8.66 20.83 -11.15
N ILE A 146 -7.84 19.79 -10.93
CA ILE A 146 -7.76 19.08 -9.64
C ILE A 146 -7.36 20.04 -8.52
N LYS A 147 -6.30 20.83 -8.71
CA LYS A 147 -5.84 21.81 -7.72
C LYS A 147 -6.88 22.88 -7.42
N ALA A 148 -7.57 23.39 -8.45
CA ALA A 148 -8.62 24.39 -8.31
C ALA A 148 -9.81 23.83 -7.53
N ALA A 149 -10.22 22.58 -7.79
CA ALA A 149 -11.29 21.91 -7.04
C ALA A 149 -10.88 21.72 -5.57
N MET A 150 -9.65 21.30 -5.30
CA MET A 150 -9.12 21.19 -3.94
C MET A 150 -9.14 22.52 -3.19
N ALA A 151 -8.82 23.63 -3.86
CA ALA A 151 -8.81 24.96 -3.26
C ALA A 151 -10.23 25.50 -2.97
N LYS A 152 -11.23 25.06 -3.74
CA LYS A 152 -12.65 25.41 -3.54
C LYS A 152 -13.33 24.56 -2.46
N ALA A 153 -12.75 23.43 -2.10
CA ALA A 153 -13.29 22.57 -1.06
C ALA A 153 -13.15 23.29 0.29
N VAL A 154 -14.29 23.64 0.90
CA VAL A 154 -14.33 24.28 2.21
C VAL A 154 -13.92 23.25 3.25
N PRO A 155 -12.80 23.43 3.97
CA PRO A 155 -12.52 22.57 5.10
C PRO A 155 -13.51 22.95 6.20
N VAL A 156 -14.31 21.98 6.65
CA VAL A 156 -15.21 22.18 7.79
C VAL A 156 -14.35 22.56 9.00
N GLY A 157 -14.33 23.85 9.34
CA GLY A 157 -13.59 24.41 10.47
C GLY A 157 -12.30 25.19 10.17
N SER A 158 -11.93 25.50 8.92
CA SER A 158 -10.77 26.36 8.65
C SER A 158 -11.16 27.73 8.08
N SER A 159 -10.57 28.80 8.57
CA SER A 159 -10.52 30.08 7.84
C SER A 159 -9.68 29.91 6.56
N ALA A 160 -10.13 30.51 5.46
CA ALA A 160 -9.60 30.34 4.11
C ALA A 160 -8.18 30.93 3.87
N ALA A 161 -7.37 31.11 4.92
CA ALA A 161 -6.09 31.82 4.86
C ALA A 161 -5.02 31.18 5.78
N ALA A 162 -4.86 29.86 5.74
CA ALA A 162 -3.73 29.22 6.40
C ALA A 162 -2.57 29.02 5.41
N GLY A 163 -1.63 29.97 5.40
CA GLY A 163 -0.32 29.75 4.77
C GLY A 163 0.35 28.51 5.37
N VAL A 164 1.18 27.82 4.58
CA VAL A 164 1.94 26.65 5.06
C VAL A 164 2.88 27.12 6.18
N VAL A 165 2.51 26.86 7.43
CA VAL A 165 3.37 27.13 8.59
C VAL A 165 4.57 26.18 8.49
N LYS A 166 5.75 26.75 8.20
CA LYS A 166 6.99 25.97 8.10
C LYS A 166 7.35 25.41 9.47
N ALA A 167 7.57 24.10 9.55
CA ALA A 167 8.14 23.46 10.73
C ALA A 167 9.56 23.97 10.98
N ALA A 168 9.95 24.09 12.24
CA ALA A 168 11.32 24.44 12.61
C ALA A 168 12.20 23.18 12.63
N ALA A 169 13.44 23.30 12.13
CA ALA A 169 14.45 22.25 12.29
C ALA A 169 14.91 22.20 13.75
N THR A 170 15.16 21.00 14.27
CA THR A 170 15.67 20.81 15.64
C THR A 170 17.16 20.51 15.64
N THR A 171 17.80 20.67 16.79
CA THR A 171 19.17 20.18 17.05
C THR A 171 19.20 18.71 17.49
N ILE A 172 18.03 18.10 17.73
CA ILE A 172 17.92 16.71 18.14
C ILE A 172 18.37 15.81 16.98
N ARG A 173 19.12 14.76 17.29
CA ARG A 173 19.67 13.82 16.31
C ARG A 173 19.27 12.40 16.67
N PHE A 174 19.26 11.55 15.65
CA PHE A 174 19.23 10.11 15.85
C PHE A 174 20.60 9.60 16.32
N PRO A 175 20.67 8.41 16.96
CA PRO A 175 21.91 7.73 17.32
C PRO A 175 22.88 7.66 16.14
N PHE A 176 24.18 7.61 16.42
CA PHE A 176 25.23 7.40 15.40
C PHE A 176 25.13 8.41 14.24
N PHE A 177 24.81 9.67 14.55
CA PHE A 177 24.73 10.73 13.56
C PHE A 177 26.03 10.83 12.73
N GLY A 178 25.89 10.87 11.41
CA GLY A 178 27.02 10.86 10.48
C GLY A 178 27.36 9.47 9.92
N SER A 179 26.74 8.40 10.42
CA SER A 179 26.84 7.07 9.81
C SER A 179 26.48 7.09 8.32
N GLY A 180 27.27 6.41 7.50
CA GLY A 180 27.00 6.24 6.08
C GLY A 180 25.79 5.34 5.80
N GLN A 181 25.38 5.28 4.53
CA GLN A 181 24.42 4.28 4.09
C GLN A 181 25.06 2.88 4.06
N ARG A 182 24.29 1.85 4.38
CA ARG A 182 24.75 0.45 4.31
C ARG A 182 24.51 -0.21 2.95
N VAL A 183 25.19 -1.35 2.73
CA VAL A 183 25.03 -2.22 1.55
C VAL A 183 23.60 -2.77 1.48
N GLN A 184 23.02 -2.77 0.28
CA GLN A 184 21.65 -3.20 0.02
C GLN A 184 21.56 -4.70 -0.27
N GLY A 185 20.41 -5.31 0.05
CA GLY A 185 20.09 -6.70 -0.24
C GLY A 185 19.89 -6.99 -1.73
N SER A 186 19.41 -8.19 -2.02
CA SER A 186 19.05 -8.62 -3.38
C SER A 186 17.56 -8.88 -3.52
N VAL A 187 17.04 -8.68 -4.73
CA VAL A 187 15.63 -8.90 -5.08
C VAL A 187 15.59 -9.61 -6.43
N GLU A 188 14.99 -10.78 -6.47
CA GLU A 188 14.70 -11.57 -7.66
C GLU A 188 13.18 -11.69 -7.82
N ILE A 189 12.67 -11.57 -9.04
CA ILE A 189 11.24 -11.65 -9.33
C ILE A 189 11.00 -12.66 -10.43
N ARG A 190 10.10 -13.61 -10.19
CA ARG A 190 9.61 -14.56 -11.19
C ARG A 190 8.10 -14.62 -11.15
N SER A 191 7.53 -15.03 -12.26
CA SER A 191 6.09 -15.14 -12.45
C SER A 191 5.72 -16.58 -12.75
N SER A 192 4.57 -17.04 -12.26
CA SER A 192 3.92 -18.21 -12.82
C SER A 192 3.60 -17.99 -14.30
N GLU A 193 3.53 -19.05 -15.10
CA GLU A 193 3.15 -18.96 -16.53
C GLU A 193 1.75 -18.35 -16.73
N ARG A 194 0.89 -18.47 -15.71
CA ARG A 194 -0.45 -17.90 -15.66
C ARG A 194 -0.44 -16.38 -15.44
N THR A 195 0.69 -15.80 -15.02
CA THR A 195 0.83 -14.38 -14.73
C THR A 195 1.37 -13.63 -15.96
N PRO A 196 0.63 -12.66 -16.52
CA PRO A 196 1.11 -11.87 -17.65
C PRO A 196 2.51 -11.26 -17.42
N PRO A 197 3.46 -11.37 -18.38
CA PRO A 197 4.85 -10.92 -18.21
C PRO A 197 5.00 -9.44 -17.81
N ARG A 198 4.05 -8.60 -18.20
CA ARG A 198 4.02 -7.17 -17.84
C ARG A 198 4.09 -6.92 -16.33
N HIS A 199 3.59 -7.83 -15.50
CA HIS A 199 3.63 -7.70 -14.04
C HIS A 199 5.08 -7.75 -13.55
N ALA A 200 5.85 -8.76 -13.97
CA ALA A 200 7.26 -8.87 -13.61
C ALA A 200 8.07 -7.66 -14.12
N ILE A 201 7.87 -7.24 -15.37
CA ILE A 201 8.53 -6.05 -15.94
C ILE A 201 8.27 -4.81 -15.09
N LYS A 202 7.00 -4.56 -14.72
CA LYS A 202 6.63 -3.39 -13.92
C LYS A 202 7.21 -3.46 -12.50
N VAL A 203 7.18 -4.64 -11.89
CA VAL A 203 7.72 -4.89 -10.55
C VAL A 203 9.23 -4.64 -10.54
N THR A 204 9.98 -5.20 -11.49
CA THR A 204 11.43 -5.01 -11.62
C THR A 204 11.76 -3.53 -11.82
N ALA A 205 11.04 -2.82 -12.70
CA ALA A 205 11.24 -1.38 -12.88
C ALA A 205 10.97 -0.56 -11.59
N ASP A 206 9.97 -0.95 -10.79
CA ASP A 206 9.68 -0.29 -9.51
C ASP A 206 10.77 -0.54 -8.46
N ILE A 207 11.39 -1.72 -8.46
CA ILE A 207 12.52 -2.05 -7.58
C ILE A 207 13.75 -1.23 -7.96
N GLU A 208 14.08 -1.12 -9.24
CA GLU A 208 15.20 -0.31 -9.71
C GLU A 208 14.99 1.20 -9.46
N SER A 209 13.76 1.68 -9.66
CA SER A 209 13.38 3.03 -9.26
C SER A 209 13.57 3.26 -7.76
N PHE A 210 13.26 2.25 -6.95
CA PHE A 210 13.45 2.32 -5.51
C PHE A 210 14.94 2.28 -5.11
N ARG A 211 15.78 1.43 -5.71
CA ARG A 211 17.25 1.44 -5.53
C ARG A 211 17.83 2.83 -5.75
N THR A 212 17.45 3.48 -6.86
CA THR A 212 17.89 4.85 -7.19
C THR A 212 17.45 5.87 -6.12
N LYS A 213 16.26 5.71 -5.55
CA LYS A 213 15.76 6.58 -4.46
C LYS A 213 16.50 6.33 -3.15
N VAL A 214 16.87 5.09 -2.84
CA VAL A 214 17.65 4.77 -1.63
C VAL A 214 19.04 5.40 -1.69
N ALA A 215 19.71 5.38 -2.84
CA ALA A 215 21.00 6.07 -3.03
C ALA A 215 20.93 7.59 -2.79
N ARG A 216 19.73 8.18 -2.85
CA ARG A 216 19.47 9.61 -2.59
C ARG A 216 18.65 9.82 -1.30
N ALA A 217 18.56 8.81 -0.45
CA ALA A 217 17.84 8.92 0.80
C ALA A 217 18.43 10.02 1.67
N LYS A 218 17.57 10.74 2.38
CA LYS A 218 17.99 11.66 3.43
C LYS A 218 18.06 10.93 4.76
N PRO A 219 18.98 11.29 5.66
CA PRO A 219 19.01 10.74 7.00
C PRO A 219 17.71 11.10 7.74
N PRO A 220 17.29 10.27 8.70
CA PRO A 220 16.15 10.57 9.55
C PRO A 220 16.38 11.89 10.31
N GLU A 221 15.33 12.70 10.42
CA GLU A 221 15.38 14.02 11.08
C GLU A 221 14.22 14.20 12.05
N ILE A 222 14.37 15.16 12.96
CA ILE A 222 13.29 15.59 13.85
C ILE A 222 12.99 17.04 13.58
N ILE A 223 11.72 17.32 13.32
CA ILE A 223 11.18 18.66 13.19
C ILE A 223 10.29 18.99 14.39
N GLU A 224 10.09 20.27 14.63
CA GLU A 224 9.27 20.76 15.74
C GLU A 224 8.13 21.65 15.23
N HIS A 225 6.95 21.43 15.80
CA HIS A 225 5.85 22.39 15.78
C HIS A 225 5.60 22.89 17.20
N ARG A 226 5.29 24.18 17.33
CA ARG A 226 5.01 24.82 18.62
C ARG A 226 3.56 25.18 18.74
N GLU A 227 3.00 25.04 19.93
CA GLU A 227 1.62 25.45 20.27
C GLU A 227 0.61 24.95 19.24
N VAL A 228 0.41 23.65 19.24
CA VAL A 228 -0.47 22.95 18.30
C VAL A 228 -1.42 22.03 19.04
N PHE A 229 -2.59 21.82 18.45
CA PHE A 229 -3.48 20.74 18.85
C PHE A 229 -3.19 19.49 18.03
N VAL A 230 -3.40 18.33 18.66
CA VAL A 230 -3.28 17.01 18.04
C VAL A 230 -4.47 16.14 18.43
N ASP A 231 -5.09 15.45 17.47
CA ASP A 231 -6.21 14.51 17.73
C ASP A 231 -5.82 13.03 17.55
N ARG A 232 -6.74 12.14 17.90
CA ARG A 232 -6.64 10.68 17.69
C ARG A 232 -6.34 10.25 16.26
N ASN A 233 -6.72 11.05 15.26
CA ASN A 233 -6.50 10.72 13.85
C ASN A 233 -5.08 11.13 13.39
N GLY A 234 -4.39 11.94 14.19
CA GLY A 234 -3.10 12.55 13.85
C GLY A 234 -3.25 13.79 12.98
N GLN A 235 -4.37 14.52 13.12
CA GLN A 235 -4.50 15.89 12.66
C GLN A 235 -3.66 16.81 13.54
N ILE A 236 -3.14 17.89 12.95
CA ILE A 236 -2.36 18.90 13.65
C ILE A 236 -2.87 20.26 13.20
N TRP A 237 -3.27 21.13 14.13
CA TRP A 237 -3.75 22.47 13.84
C TRP A 237 -3.32 23.49 14.90
N LYS A 238 -3.43 24.78 14.57
CA LYS A 238 -3.19 25.90 15.48
C LYS A 238 -4.48 26.34 16.16
N GLU A 239 -4.34 27.14 17.21
CA GLU A 239 -5.47 27.68 17.97
C GLU A 239 -6.44 28.53 17.13
N ASP A 240 -5.95 29.17 16.07
CA ASP A 240 -6.78 29.92 15.10
C ASP A 240 -7.56 29.02 14.11
N GLY A 241 -7.45 27.69 14.26
CA GLY A 241 -8.07 26.70 13.36
C GLY A 241 -7.25 26.38 12.11
N SER A 242 -6.07 26.97 11.92
CA SER A 242 -5.23 26.68 10.75
C SER A 242 -4.66 25.25 10.79
N LEU A 243 -4.95 24.48 9.74
CA LEU A 243 -4.53 23.09 9.60
C LEU A 243 -3.06 22.98 9.14
N ILE A 244 -2.24 22.26 9.91
CA ILE A 244 -0.87 21.88 9.56
C ILE A 244 -0.84 20.48 8.91
N VAL A 245 -1.55 19.52 9.52
CA VAL A 245 -1.73 18.17 8.98
C VAL A 245 -3.22 17.83 9.02
N SER A 246 -3.81 17.57 7.86
CA SER A 246 -5.19 17.09 7.76
C SER A 246 -5.23 15.61 7.40
N LYS A 247 -6.18 14.90 8.00
CA LYS A 247 -6.49 13.49 7.73
C LYS A 247 -7.85 13.29 7.07
N GLY A 248 -8.51 14.38 6.66
CA GLY A 248 -9.84 14.34 6.04
C GLY A 248 -10.99 14.12 7.01
N THR A 249 -10.76 14.35 8.30
CA THR A 249 -11.80 14.40 9.36
C THR A 249 -11.97 15.85 9.84
N PRO A 250 -13.13 16.21 10.40
CA PRO A 250 -13.28 17.50 11.09
C PRO A 250 -12.29 17.64 12.25
N ILE A 251 -11.81 18.85 12.53
CA ILE A 251 -11.00 19.13 13.73
C ILE A 251 -11.91 19.34 14.95
N SER A 252 -11.37 19.08 16.15
CA SER A 252 -12.05 19.39 17.40
C SER A 252 -12.21 20.89 17.60
N ARG A 253 -13.24 21.29 18.35
CA ARG A 253 -13.53 22.70 18.71
C ARG A 253 -13.04 23.09 20.10
N LEU A 254 -12.30 22.20 20.78
CA LEU A 254 -11.75 22.46 22.10
C LEU A 254 -10.83 23.68 22.08
N SER A 255 -11.03 24.57 23.05
CA SER A 255 -10.10 25.67 23.34
C SER A 255 -8.84 25.14 24.04
N ARG A 256 -7.80 25.97 24.11
CA ARG A 256 -6.56 25.64 24.83
C ARG A 256 -6.78 25.35 26.31
N ALA A 257 -7.78 25.98 26.93
CA ALA A 257 -8.11 25.76 28.34
C ALA A 257 -8.85 24.44 28.60
N GLU A 258 -9.59 23.93 27.61
CA GLU A 258 -10.36 22.69 27.72
C GLU A 258 -9.54 21.45 27.32
N ALA A 259 -8.58 21.61 26.39
CA ALA A 259 -7.75 20.50 25.95
C ALA A 259 -6.67 20.15 27.00
N PRO A 260 -6.40 18.85 27.26
CA PRO A 260 -5.29 18.43 28.10
C PRO A 260 -3.95 18.99 27.58
N GLY A 261 -3.18 19.61 28.47
CA GLY A 261 -1.92 20.28 28.14
C GLY A 261 -0.71 19.35 28.23
N ILE A 262 0.11 19.33 27.17
CA ILE A 262 1.36 18.58 27.08
C ILE A 262 2.51 19.55 26.81
N ALA A 263 3.54 19.54 27.66
CA ALA A 263 4.71 20.40 27.50
C ALA A 263 5.54 20.00 26.26
N THR A 264 6.03 18.77 26.22
CA THR A 264 6.73 18.21 25.05
C THR A 264 6.15 16.85 24.71
N GLY A 265 5.73 16.65 23.46
CA GLY A 265 5.15 15.40 22.98
C GLY A 265 5.83 14.90 21.71
N PHE A 266 6.10 13.60 21.62
CA PHE A 266 6.54 12.93 20.41
C PHE A 266 5.33 12.38 19.63
N PHE A 267 5.19 12.82 18.38
CA PHE A 267 4.07 12.44 17.52
C PHE A 267 4.24 11.02 16.95
N ALA A 268 3.58 10.05 17.59
CA ALA A 268 3.58 8.66 17.14
C ALA A 268 2.26 8.21 16.49
N ILE A 269 1.21 9.03 16.56
CA ILE A 269 -0.13 8.75 16.00
C ILE A 269 -0.07 8.45 14.50
N LYS A 270 -0.86 7.45 14.07
CA LYS A 270 -1.03 7.11 12.66
C LYS A 270 -2.48 6.78 12.33
N SER A 271 -2.93 7.27 11.18
CA SER A 271 -4.28 7.01 10.68
C SER A 271 -4.47 5.57 10.20
N THR A 272 -3.38 4.86 9.84
CA THR A 272 -3.44 3.45 9.43
C THR A 272 -3.06 2.55 10.60
N ARG A 273 -3.97 1.63 10.95
CA ARG A 273 -3.86 0.74 12.12
C ARG A 273 -3.22 -0.63 11.80
N GLY A 274 -2.55 -0.75 10.66
CA GLY A 274 -1.93 -2.01 10.22
C GLY A 274 -0.51 -2.15 10.79
N ILE A 275 -0.16 -3.33 11.30
CA ILE A 275 1.14 -3.58 11.95
C ILE A 275 2.36 -3.22 11.08
N TYR A 276 2.28 -3.41 9.76
CA TYR A 276 3.31 -2.97 8.81
C TYR A 276 3.67 -1.49 9.00
N HIS A 277 2.63 -0.65 9.06
CA HIS A 277 2.78 0.79 9.15
C HIS A 277 3.31 1.24 10.51
N TRP A 278 3.17 0.41 11.53
CA TRP A 278 3.78 0.63 12.83
C TRP A 278 5.25 0.18 12.82
N LEU A 279 5.51 -1.11 12.57
CA LEU A 279 6.85 -1.70 12.64
C LEU A 279 7.83 -1.09 11.64
N VAL A 280 7.39 -0.77 10.43
CA VAL A 280 8.27 -0.28 9.37
C VAL A 280 8.34 1.24 9.35
N ASP A 281 7.20 1.94 9.40
CA ASP A 281 7.23 3.40 9.21
C ASP A 281 7.33 4.19 10.52
N ARG A 282 7.07 3.58 11.69
CA ARG A 282 6.95 4.33 12.96
C ARG A 282 7.92 3.87 14.03
N LEU A 283 8.01 2.57 14.32
CA LEU A 283 8.91 2.02 15.32
C LEU A 283 10.38 2.49 15.18
N PRO A 284 10.99 2.51 13.97
CA PRO A 284 12.40 2.92 13.85
C PRO A 284 12.62 4.40 14.22
N LEU A 285 11.56 5.21 14.18
CA LEU A 285 11.60 6.63 14.53
C LEU A 285 11.72 6.89 16.02
N PHE A 286 11.65 5.87 16.88
CA PHE A 286 11.88 6.01 18.31
C PHE A 286 13.36 5.91 18.69
N ALA A 287 14.26 5.57 17.75
CA ALA A 287 15.68 5.40 18.06
C ALA A 287 16.33 6.65 18.66
N TRP A 288 15.93 7.86 18.27
CA TRP A 288 16.41 9.11 18.89
C TRP A 288 16.08 9.25 20.37
N MET A 289 15.03 8.59 20.85
CA MET A 289 14.61 8.63 22.25
C MET A 289 15.45 7.69 23.14
N LEU A 290 16.36 6.92 22.54
CA LEU A 290 17.25 6.01 23.26
C LEU A 290 18.60 6.62 23.61
N GLU A 291 18.92 7.80 23.07
CA GLU A 291 20.17 8.51 23.35
C GLU A 291 20.11 9.25 24.68
N ASP A 292 21.26 9.30 25.36
CA ASP A 292 21.43 10.12 26.56
C ASP A 292 21.22 11.61 26.22
N GLY A 293 20.35 12.28 26.97
CA GLY A 293 20.00 13.68 26.71
C GLY A 293 18.88 13.90 25.69
N ALA A 294 18.22 12.84 25.20
CA ALA A 294 16.95 12.99 24.49
C ALA A 294 15.94 13.79 25.36
N PRO A 295 15.26 14.81 24.80
CA PRO A 295 14.27 15.57 25.55
C PRO A 295 13.24 14.69 26.26
N ASP A 296 12.88 15.07 27.48
CA ASP A 296 11.77 14.47 28.19
C ASP A 296 10.46 14.80 27.45
N ALA A 297 10.00 13.83 26.66
CA ALA A 297 8.86 13.94 25.78
C ALA A 297 7.96 12.73 25.95
N VAL A 298 6.67 12.97 26.23
CA VAL A 298 5.68 11.91 26.27
C VAL A 298 5.40 11.38 24.86
N ILE A 299 5.10 10.10 24.73
CA ILE A 299 4.75 9.48 23.45
C ILE A 299 3.26 9.63 23.23
N LEU A 300 2.86 10.32 22.15
CA LEU A 300 1.46 10.51 21.81
C LEU A 300 0.99 9.38 20.89
N LEU A 301 0.10 8.51 21.38
CA LEU A 301 -0.62 7.51 20.60
C LEU A 301 -2.10 7.86 20.52
N SER A 302 -2.81 7.28 19.55
CA SER A 302 -4.27 7.36 19.55
C SER A 302 -4.84 6.53 20.69
N ASP A 303 -5.92 6.98 21.31
CA ASP A 303 -6.74 6.18 22.22
C ASP A 303 -7.33 4.92 21.56
N GLU A 304 -7.41 4.90 20.23
CA GLU A 304 -7.82 3.76 19.40
C GLU A 304 -6.63 3.00 18.78
N ALA A 305 -5.41 3.23 19.27
CA ALA A 305 -4.21 2.52 18.82
C ALA A 305 -4.34 1.01 19.11
N PRO A 306 -4.00 0.12 18.15
CA PRO A 306 -3.90 -1.31 18.41
C PRO A 306 -2.92 -1.62 19.55
N SER A 307 -3.22 -2.67 20.32
CA SER A 307 -2.40 -3.08 21.48
C SER A 307 -0.93 -3.33 21.14
N PHE A 308 -0.64 -3.82 19.93
CA PHE A 308 0.73 -4.08 19.48
C PHE A 308 1.60 -2.82 19.49
N GLU A 309 1.02 -1.61 19.35
CA GLU A 309 1.81 -0.37 19.36
C GLU A 309 2.48 -0.18 20.73
N LYS A 310 1.68 -0.20 21.79
CA LYS A 310 2.16 -0.12 23.17
C LYS A 310 3.02 -1.32 23.56
N GLU A 311 2.66 -2.54 23.15
CA GLU A 311 3.45 -3.74 23.43
C GLU A 311 4.85 -3.65 22.80
N THR A 312 4.96 -3.15 21.57
CA THR A 312 6.25 -2.94 20.91
C THR A 312 7.10 -1.91 21.66
N LEU A 313 6.50 -0.81 22.15
CA LEU A 313 7.23 0.21 22.93
C LEU A 313 7.75 -0.35 24.27
N ARG A 314 6.96 -1.23 24.92
CA ARG A 314 7.41 -1.96 26.11
C ARG A 314 8.59 -2.87 25.80
N LEU A 315 8.52 -3.65 24.72
CA LEU A 315 9.65 -4.49 24.27
C LEU A 315 10.88 -3.66 23.89
N ALA A 316 10.70 -2.46 23.36
CA ALA A 316 11.79 -1.52 23.09
C ALA A 316 12.43 -0.96 24.38
N GLY A 317 11.79 -1.12 25.54
CA GLY A 317 12.29 -0.61 26.82
C GLY A 317 12.39 0.91 26.85
N LEU A 318 11.42 1.61 26.22
CA LEU A 318 11.33 3.06 26.25
C LEU A 318 10.80 3.52 27.61
N PRO A 319 11.53 4.35 28.37
CA PRO A 319 11.10 4.82 29.70
C PRO A 319 9.97 5.87 29.65
N GLN A 320 9.69 6.44 28.48
CA GLN A 320 8.78 7.57 28.34
C GLN A 320 7.32 7.18 28.54
N THR A 321 6.57 8.07 29.20
CA THR A 321 5.14 7.91 29.39
C THR A 321 4.40 7.96 28.05
N VAL A 322 3.47 7.03 27.85
CA VAL A 322 2.55 7.03 26.71
C VAL A 322 1.26 7.75 27.12
N VAL A 323 0.82 8.70 26.29
CA VAL A 323 -0.45 9.41 26.43
C VAL A 323 -1.38 8.98 25.30
N ASP A 324 -2.57 8.52 25.68
CA ASP A 324 -3.65 8.18 24.77
C ASP A 324 -4.43 9.43 24.39
N VAL A 325 -4.31 9.84 23.12
CA VAL A 325 -4.96 11.03 22.57
C VAL A 325 -6.31 10.65 22.00
N GLY A 326 -7.37 11.20 22.60
CA GLY A 326 -8.76 11.13 22.11
C GLY A 326 -9.13 12.32 21.23
N ASP A 327 -10.03 13.18 21.71
CA ASP A 327 -10.60 14.28 20.91
C ASP A 327 -9.55 15.32 20.47
N ALA A 328 -8.81 15.88 21.41
CA ALA A 328 -7.61 16.67 21.13
C ALA A 328 -6.76 16.83 22.40
N VAL A 329 -5.46 17.02 22.23
CA VAL A 329 -4.54 17.55 23.26
C VAL A 329 -3.86 18.80 22.73
N PHE A 330 -3.53 19.75 23.61
CA PHE A 330 -2.72 20.91 23.28
C PHE A 330 -1.26 20.64 23.64
N VAL A 331 -0.37 20.77 22.66
CA VAL A 331 1.06 20.45 22.79
C VAL A 331 1.90 21.71 22.58
N GLN A 332 2.67 22.11 23.60
CA GLN A 332 3.52 23.30 23.50
C GLN A 332 4.70 23.07 22.55
N ARG A 333 5.35 21.90 22.62
CA ARG A 333 6.41 21.45 21.71
C ARG A 333 6.12 20.05 21.18
N LEU A 334 5.66 19.98 19.93
CA LEU A 334 5.40 18.72 19.24
C LEU A 334 6.61 18.33 18.38
N LEU A 335 7.28 17.25 18.77
CA LEU A 335 8.40 16.66 18.03
C LEU A 335 7.87 15.63 17.04
N ILE A 336 8.28 15.75 15.77
CA ILE A 336 7.91 14.80 14.72
C ILE A 336 9.17 14.30 14.04
N ALA A 337 9.42 13.01 14.21
CA ALA A 337 10.46 12.32 13.47
C ALA A 337 9.99 12.00 12.05
N ARG A 338 10.88 12.16 11.08
CA ARG A 338 10.62 11.91 9.66
C ARG A 338 11.71 10.99 9.11
N SER A 339 11.27 9.84 8.62
CA SER A 339 12.07 8.94 7.80
C SER A 339 11.14 8.22 6.84
N GLY A 340 11.48 8.21 5.55
CA GLY A 340 10.83 7.31 4.60
C GLY A 340 11.40 5.90 4.73
N MET A 341 10.80 4.91 4.07
CA MET A 341 11.38 3.56 3.97
C MET A 341 12.84 3.58 3.49
N GLN A 342 13.21 4.55 2.65
CA GLN A 342 14.59 4.71 2.18
C GLN A 342 15.57 5.09 3.30
N GLY A 343 15.08 5.71 4.38
CA GLY A 343 15.89 6.09 5.54
C GLY A 343 16.41 4.90 6.34
N PHE A 344 15.89 3.69 6.13
CA PHE A 344 16.52 2.46 6.63
C PHE A 344 17.92 2.21 6.07
N SER A 345 18.31 2.86 4.97
CA SER A 345 19.70 2.84 4.50
C SER A 345 20.67 3.44 5.54
N TYR A 346 20.20 4.34 6.39
CA TYR A 346 20.90 4.83 7.59
C TYR A 346 20.63 3.91 8.78
N TRP A 347 20.84 2.60 8.59
CA TRP A 347 20.44 1.57 9.54
C TRP A 347 20.96 1.84 10.95
N GLU A 348 22.22 2.28 11.10
CA GLU A 348 22.80 2.58 12.42
C GLU A 348 21.98 3.58 13.23
N GLN A 349 21.34 4.53 12.56
CA GLN A 349 20.54 5.56 13.21
C GLN A 349 19.18 5.04 13.68
N VAL A 350 18.67 3.96 13.10
CA VAL A 350 17.31 3.45 13.36
C VAL A 350 17.28 2.04 13.97
N ALA A 351 18.36 1.27 13.83
CA ALA A 351 18.54 -0.08 14.37
C ALA A 351 18.41 -0.18 15.91
N PRO A 352 18.87 0.80 16.71
CA PRO A 352 18.94 0.62 18.16
C PRO A 352 17.61 0.23 18.81
N VAL A 353 16.49 0.81 18.34
CA VAL A 353 15.15 0.44 18.84
C VAL A 353 14.71 -0.95 18.38
N ILE A 354 15.03 -1.33 17.14
CA ILE A 354 14.73 -2.66 16.59
C ILE A 354 15.53 -3.73 17.35
N GLU A 355 16.80 -3.49 17.62
CA GLU A 355 17.67 -4.41 18.37
C GLU A 355 17.26 -4.53 19.85
N ARG A 356 16.76 -3.46 20.48
CA ARG A 356 16.15 -3.58 21.83
C ARG A 356 14.93 -4.49 21.82
N VAL A 357 14.02 -4.32 20.85
CA VAL A 357 12.84 -5.20 20.70
C VAL A 357 13.24 -6.66 20.50
N LYS A 358 14.21 -6.93 19.60
CA LYS A 358 14.77 -8.28 19.39
C LYS A 358 15.37 -8.87 20.67
N ARG A 359 16.15 -8.08 21.40
CA ARG A 359 16.79 -8.52 22.66
C ARG A 359 15.77 -8.88 23.72
N SER A 360 14.75 -8.04 23.93
CA SER A 360 13.68 -8.31 24.89
C SER A 360 12.89 -9.57 24.51
N ALA A 361 12.56 -9.73 23.23
CA ALA A 361 11.90 -10.94 22.73
C ALA A 361 12.73 -12.21 22.97
N ARG A 362 14.05 -12.17 22.71
CA ARG A 362 14.98 -13.28 22.98
C ARG A 362 15.10 -13.59 24.49
N ALA A 363 15.11 -12.56 25.34
CA ALA A 363 15.17 -12.74 26.79
C ALA A 363 13.90 -13.43 27.33
N ILE A 364 12.72 -13.01 26.87
CA ILE A 364 11.44 -13.65 27.22
C ILE A 364 11.42 -15.09 26.70
N ALA A 365 11.83 -15.33 25.45
CA ALA A 365 11.88 -16.69 24.90
C ALA A 365 12.78 -17.63 25.71
N ALA A 366 13.93 -17.14 26.19
CA ALA A 366 14.83 -17.91 27.05
C ALA A 366 14.18 -18.24 28.41
N GLN A 367 13.43 -17.30 29.00
CA GLN A 367 12.70 -17.53 30.25
C GLN A 367 11.56 -18.54 30.08
N GLU A 368 10.85 -18.46 28.96
CA GLU A 368 9.71 -19.33 28.62
C GLU A 368 10.14 -20.67 27.98
N ASN A 369 11.45 -20.93 27.84
CA ASN A 369 12.01 -22.11 27.16
C ASN A 369 11.46 -22.33 25.74
N VAL A 370 11.20 -21.25 25.00
CA VAL A 370 10.72 -21.31 23.62
C VAL A 370 11.92 -21.33 22.66
N SER A 371 11.93 -22.31 21.76
CA SER A 371 12.88 -22.39 20.65
C SER A 371 12.26 -21.95 19.33
N ALA A 372 13.10 -21.54 18.38
CA ALA A 372 12.68 -21.16 17.04
C ALA A 372 13.46 -21.96 16.00
N GLY A 373 12.79 -22.32 14.90
CA GLY A 373 13.42 -23.01 13.77
C GLY A 373 14.14 -22.04 12.81
N ASP A 374 15.17 -22.54 12.13
CA ASP A 374 15.94 -21.79 11.13
C ASP A 374 15.14 -21.51 9.84
N ALA A 375 14.06 -22.25 9.58
CA ALA A 375 13.24 -22.13 8.39
C ALA A 375 11.75 -22.17 8.72
N ILE A 376 11.01 -21.13 8.31
CA ILE A 376 9.59 -20.99 8.65
C ILE A 376 8.73 -20.69 7.41
N TYR A 377 7.51 -21.23 7.42
CA TYR A 377 6.44 -20.82 6.54
C TYR A 377 5.46 -19.95 7.34
N ILE A 378 5.34 -18.66 7.01
CA ILE A 378 4.37 -17.79 7.68
C ILE A 378 3.01 -18.00 7.00
N SER A 379 2.16 -18.80 7.64
CA SER A 379 0.80 -19.07 7.19
C SER A 379 -0.07 -17.82 7.28
N ARG A 380 -1.02 -17.71 6.34
CA ARG A 380 -2.07 -16.69 6.28
C ARG A 380 -3.47 -17.30 6.41
N ARG A 381 -3.58 -18.56 6.80
CA ARG A 381 -4.88 -19.26 6.95
C ARG A 381 -5.78 -18.65 8.03
N ASP A 382 -5.20 -17.84 8.91
CA ASP A 382 -5.89 -17.03 9.93
C ASP A 382 -6.49 -15.71 9.37
N SER A 383 -6.22 -15.36 8.11
CA SER A 383 -6.68 -14.12 7.48
C SER A 383 -7.89 -14.33 6.58
N SER A 384 -8.97 -13.57 6.80
CA SER A 384 -10.15 -13.51 5.91
C SER A 384 -9.93 -12.71 4.63
N ARG A 385 -8.76 -12.08 4.46
CA ARG A 385 -8.41 -11.23 3.32
C ARG A 385 -7.38 -11.90 2.41
N ARG A 386 -7.52 -11.72 1.10
CA ARG A 386 -6.67 -12.31 0.05
C ARG A 386 -6.41 -13.80 0.32
N VAL A 387 -7.48 -14.55 0.51
CA VAL A 387 -7.43 -15.97 0.89
C VAL A 387 -6.79 -16.78 -0.24
N MET A 388 -5.70 -17.50 0.06
CA MET A 388 -5.09 -18.45 -0.88
C MET A 388 -5.82 -19.79 -0.75
N ARG A 389 -6.59 -20.17 -1.78
CA ARG A 389 -7.54 -21.29 -1.71
C ARG A 389 -6.88 -22.65 -1.44
N ASN A 390 -5.69 -22.87 -1.98
CA ASN A 390 -4.91 -24.10 -1.85
C ASN A 390 -3.73 -23.96 -0.85
N GLU A 391 -3.83 -23.04 0.12
CA GLU A 391 -2.75 -22.80 1.08
C GLU A 391 -2.42 -24.01 1.94
N ALA A 392 -3.42 -24.74 2.42
CA ALA A 392 -3.19 -25.92 3.26
C ALA A 392 -2.40 -27.02 2.52
N GLU A 393 -2.70 -27.24 1.23
CA GLU A 393 -1.98 -28.20 0.38
C GLU A 393 -0.54 -27.76 0.13
N LEU A 394 -0.34 -26.47 -0.14
CA LEU A 394 1.00 -25.90 -0.33
C LEU A 394 1.82 -25.96 0.96
N GLU A 395 1.25 -25.57 2.10
CA GLU A 395 1.90 -25.58 3.41
C GLU A 395 2.38 -26.99 3.79
N ALA A 396 1.58 -28.01 3.51
CA ALA A 396 1.99 -29.41 3.72
C ALA A 396 3.24 -29.77 2.91
N GLN A 397 3.30 -29.37 1.64
CA GLN A 397 4.46 -29.61 0.75
C GLN A 397 5.70 -28.76 1.11
N ILE A 398 5.50 -27.57 1.67
CA ILE A 398 6.59 -26.74 2.18
C ILE A 398 7.14 -27.33 3.49
N THR A 399 6.28 -27.92 4.31
CA THR A 399 6.67 -28.59 5.56
C THR A 399 7.59 -29.78 5.29
N THR A 400 7.32 -30.57 4.25
CA THR A 400 8.22 -31.68 3.84
C THR A 400 9.61 -31.20 3.38
N ARG A 401 9.77 -29.90 3.08
CA ARG A 401 11.06 -29.24 2.75
C ARG A 401 11.76 -28.63 3.97
N GLY A 402 11.32 -28.97 5.18
CA GLY A 402 11.96 -28.59 6.43
C GLY A 402 11.63 -27.18 6.92
N TYR A 403 10.50 -26.61 6.48
CA TYR A 403 9.97 -25.37 7.01
C TYR A 403 8.93 -25.65 8.09
N ALA A 404 9.00 -24.95 9.22
CA ALA A 404 7.96 -24.99 10.23
C ALA A 404 6.83 -24.01 9.88
N GLY A 405 5.59 -24.49 9.77
CA GLY A 405 4.41 -23.64 9.60
C GLY A 405 4.13 -22.83 10.86
N VAL A 406 3.98 -21.51 10.74
CA VAL A 406 3.68 -20.59 11.83
C VAL A 406 2.54 -19.64 11.46
N ALA A 407 1.55 -19.49 12.35
CA ALA A 407 0.52 -18.48 12.24
C ALA A 407 0.81 -17.35 13.24
N LEU A 408 1.42 -16.25 12.77
CA LEU A 408 1.85 -15.18 13.67
C LEU A 408 0.67 -14.53 14.42
N GLY A 409 -0.52 -14.47 13.81
CA GLY A 409 -1.70 -13.88 14.42
C GLY A 409 -2.19 -14.60 15.69
N THR A 410 -1.73 -15.83 15.93
CA THR A 410 -2.06 -16.61 17.13
C THR A 410 -0.99 -16.53 18.22
N MET A 411 0.08 -15.75 18.02
CA MET A 411 1.22 -15.65 18.94
C MET A 411 1.25 -14.28 19.63
N PRO A 412 1.73 -14.19 20.89
CA PRO A 412 2.11 -12.91 21.50
C PRO A 412 3.17 -12.18 20.66
N LEU A 413 3.20 -10.84 20.69
CA LEU A 413 4.08 -10.07 19.82
C LEU A 413 5.56 -10.41 20.03
N TRP A 414 5.98 -10.60 21.28
CA TRP A 414 7.37 -10.98 21.59
C TRP A 414 7.76 -12.29 20.89
N GLN A 415 6.84 -13.27 20.81
CA GLN A 415 7.09 -14.54 20.17
C GLN A 415 7.13 -14.39 18.65
N GLN A 416 6.26 -13.55 18.07
CA GLN A 416 6.32 -13.20 16.64
C GLN A 416 7.69 -12.61 16.28
N VAL A 417 8.20 -11.67 17.08
CA VAL A 417 9.54 -11.07 16.93
C VAL A 417 10.62 -12.14 17.06
N PHE A 418 10.56 -12.98 18.09
CA PHE A 418 11.56 -14.01 18.35
C PHE A 418 11.67 -15.03 17.21
N VAL A 419 10.53 -15.57 16.75
CA VAL A 419 10.48 -16.57 15.66
C VAL A 419 11.04 -15.98 14.36
N VAL A 420 10.64 -14.77 13.98
CA VAL A 420 11.05 -14.16 12.70
C VAL A 420 12.49 -13.64 12.74
N SER A 421 12.97 -13.15 13.89
CA SER A 421 14.37 -12.72 14.05
C SER A 421 15.36 -13.89 14.17
N SER A 422 14.88 -15.10 14.45
CA SER A 422 15.71 -16.32 14.51
C SER A 422 15.77 -17.06 13.17
N ALA A 423 14.79 -16.85 12.29
CA ALA A 423 14.71 -17.55 11.01
C ALA A 423 15.76 -17.06 9.99
N LYS A 424 16.39 -18.01 9.30
CA LYS A 424 17.33 -17.79 8.18
C LYS A 424 16.64 -17.93 6.82
N ARG A 425 15.54 -18.68 6.76
CA ARG A 425 14.72 -18.87 5.55
C ARG A 425 13.25 -18.66 5.89
N ILE A 426 12.58 -17.77 5.16
CA ILE A 426 11.17 -17.43 5.39
C ILE A 426 10.43 -17.58 4.08
N VAL A 427 9.39 -18.40 4.05
CA VAL A 427 8.44 -18.47 2.94
C VAL A 427 7.10 -17.92 3.43
N ALA A 428 6.44 -17.04 2.67
CA ALA A 428 5.13 -16.56 3.05
C ALA A 428 4.30 -16.09 1.84
N PRO A 429 2.98 -16.30 1.83
CA PRO A 429 2.09 -15.52 0.99
C PRO A 429 2.06 -14.05 1.43
N HIS A 430 1.93 -13.14 0.46
CA HIS A 430 2.00 -11.69 0.70
C HIS A 430 1.09 -11.23 1.82
N GLY A 431 1.63 -10.57 2.85
CA GLY A 431 0.83 -10.23 4.02
C GLY A 431 1.46 -9.48 5.15
N ALA A 432 0.61 -8.96 6.05
CA ALA A 432 1.04 -8.22 7.24
C ALA A 432 2.01 -9.01 8.14
N GLY A 433 1.96 -10.35 8.13
CA GLY A 433 2.95 -11.19 8.80
C GLY A 433 4.39 -10.90 8.35
N LEU A 434 4.60 -10.62 7.06
CA LEU A 434 5.91 -10.24 6.51
C LEU A 434 6.41 -8.87 6.99
N ALA A 435 5.61 -8.06 7.70
CA ALA A 435 6.13 -6.85 8.34
C ALA A 435 7.22 -7.16 9.36
N HIS A 436 7.16 -8.35 9.99
CA HIS A 436 8.13 -8.78 10.98
C HIS A 436 9.52 -9.05 10.42
N ILE A 437 9.70 -9.15 9.08
CA ILE A 437 11.04 -9.32 8.51
C ILE A 437 11.95 -8.14 8.81
N VAL A 438 11.43 -6.99 9.27
CA VAL A 438 12.24 -5.89 9.82
C VAL A 438 13.12 -6.34 11.00
N PHE A 439 12.77 -7.44 11.67
CA PHE A 439 13.53 -8.03 12.77
C PHE A 439 14.50 -9.13 12.32
N SER A 440 14.45 -9.55 11.05
CA SER A 440 15.35 -10.58 10.51
C SER A 440 16.77 -10.07 10.36
N GLU A 441 17.73 -10.98 10.41
CA GLU A 441 19.15 -10.63 10.24
C GLU A 441 19.47 -10.35 8.75
N PRO A 442 20.46 -9.48 8.45
CA PRO A 442 20.96 -9.34 7.09
C PRO A 442 21.38 -10.69 6.50
N GLY A 443 21.05 -10.92 5.23
CA GLY A 443 21.30 -12.17 4.53
C GLY A 443 20.20 -13.23 4.65
N THR A 444 19.18 -13.05 5.50
CA THR A 444 18.01 -13.95 5.55
C THR A 444 17.37 -14.09 4.17
N HIS A 445 17.02 -15.32 3.79
CA HIS A 445 16.33 -15.63 2.53
C HIS A 445 14.83 -15.47 2.70
N ILE A 446 14.23 -14.55 1.95
CA ILE A 446 12.79 -14.28 1.99
C ILE A 446 12.17 -14.68 0.66
N THR A 447 11.32 -15.70 0.67
CA THR A 447 10.53 -16.11 -0.50
C THR A 447 9.08 -15.69 -0.31
N GLU A 448 8.62 -14.74 -1.10
CA GLU A 448 7.26 -14.21 -1.02
C GLU A 448 6.39 -14.68 -2.20
N ILE A 449 5.19 -15.20 -1.90
CA ILE A 449 4.17 -15.54 -2.90
C ILE A 449 3.24 -14.34 -3.05
N VAL A 450 3.36 -13.61 -4.15
CA VAL A 450 2.71 -12.32 -4.38
C VAL A 450 1.54 -12.48 -5.34
N PRO A 451 0.28 -12.43 -4.89
CA PRO A 451 -0.83 -12.21 -5.80
C PRO A 451 -0.64 -10.85 -6.49
N VAL A 452 -0.72 -10.74 -7.82
CA VAL A 452 -0.54 -9.50 -8.57
C VAL A 452 -1.77 -9.16 -9.41
N GLN A 453 -2.09 -7.87 -9.47
CA GLN A 453 -3.09 -7.30 -10.36
C GLN A 453 -2.63 -5.88 -10.73
N ASP A 454 -3.05 -5.36 -11.88
CA ASP A 454 -2.67 -3.99 -12.26
C ASP A 454 -3.11 -2.98 -11.18
N GLY A 455 -2.22 -2.02 -10.90
CA GLY A 455 -2.42 -1.01 -9.87
C GLY A 455 -2.05 -1.43 -8.43
N THR A 456 -1.73 -2.69 -8.16
CA THR A 456 -1.41 -3.14 -6.79
C THR A 456 0.07 -3.22 -6.44
N TYR A 457 0.95 -3.06 -7.43
CA TYR A 457 2.40 -3.24 -7.28
C TYR A 457 2.97 -2.43 -6.11
N PHE A 458 2.57 -1.17 -5.98
CA PHE A 458 3.12 -0.30 -4.94
C PHE A 458 2.89 -0.85 -3.52
N LEU A 459 1.71 -1.40 -3.25
CA LEU A 459 1.36 -1.96 -1.95
C LEU A 459 1.92 -3.38 -1.76
N ARG A 460 2.01 -4.14 -2.86
CA ARG A 460 2.39 -5.56 -2.82
C ARG A 460 3.90 -5.80 -2.84
N LEU A 461 4.70 -4.78 -3.13
CA LEU A 461 6.16 -4.85 -3.18
C LEU A 461 6.86 -4.22 -1.96
N ASN A 462 6.12 -3.88 -0.92
CA ASN A 462 6.68 -3.29 0.28
C ASN A 462 7.74 -4.18 0.93
N TYR A 463 7.56 -5.51 0.92
CA TYR A 463 8.51 -6.44 1.53
C TYR A 463 9.75 -6.70 0.66
N ALA A 464 9.64 -6.64 -0.66
CA ALA A 464 10.80 -6.61 -1.56
C ALA A 464 11.68 -5.37 -1.27
N ARG A 465 11.05 -4.20 -1.13
CA ARG A 465 11.75 -2.95 -0.82
C ARG A 465 12.33 -2.93 0.60
N LEU A 466 11.59 -3.43 1.58
CA LEU A 466 12.08 -3.60 2.94
C LEU A 466 13.29 -4.54 2.96
N SER A 467 13.19 -5.68 2.29
CA SER A 467 14.29 -6.66 2.16
C SER A 467 15.54 -6.06 1.54
N LEU A 468 15.37 -5.19 0.55
CA LEU A 468 16.48 -4.46 -0.06
C LEU A 468 17.22 -3.55 0.93
N VAL A 469 16.50 -2.79 1.77
CA VAL A 469 17.14 -1.90 2.76
C VAL A 469 17.63 -2.62 4.01
N MET A 470 17.05 -3.77 4.33
CA MET A 470 17.46 -4.61 5.46
C MET A 470 18.60 -5.59 5.12
N GLY A 471 19.01 -5.67 3.84
CA GLY A 471 20.12 -6.54 3.42
C GLY A 471 19.74 -8.02 3.26
N HIS A 472 18.46 -8.34 3.03
CA HIS A 472 18.01 -9.72 2.83
C HIS A 472 18.27 -10.22 1.40
N ARG A 473 18.09 -11.53 1.18
CA ARG A 473 18.04 -12.17 -0.14
C ARG A 473 16.59 -12.47 -0.50
N TYR A 474 15.93 -11.54 -1.19
CA TYR A 474 14.51 -11.65 -1.48
C TYR A 474 14.23 -12.29 -2.84
N ARG A 475 13.22 -13.15 -2.87
CA ARG A 475 12.72 -13.92 -4.01
C ARG A 475 11.20 -13.79 -4.07
N GLY A 476 10.67 -13.09 -5.06
CA GLY A 476 9.22 -12.89 -5.24
C GLY A 476 8.66 -13.76 -6.34
N TRP A 477 7.67 -14.59 -6.01
CA TRP A 477 6.89 -15.39 -6.96
C TRP A 477 5.54 -14.73 -7.22
N LEU A 478 5.29 -14.32 -8.47
CA LEU A 478 4.06 -13.63 -8.84
C LEU A 478 2.98 -14.61 -9.31
N GLU A 479 1.78 -14.46 -8.77
CA GLU A 479 0.57 -15.20 -9.16
C GLU A 479 -0.54 -14.24 -9.58
N PRO A 480 -1.40 -14.57 -10.57
CA PRO A 480 -2.44 -13.65 -10.98
C PRO A 480 -3.53 -13.58 -9.90
N HIS A 481 -3.99 -12.36 -9.61
CA HIS A 481 -5.13 -12.11 -8.74
C HIS A 481 -6.23 -11.38 -9.50
N HIS A 482 -7.27 -12.12 -9.86
CA HIS A 482 -8.45 -11.58 -10.52
C HIS A 482 -9.41 -11.06 -9.44
N GLY A 483 -9.33 -9.76 -9.13
CA GLY A 483 -10.04 -9.07 -8.05
C GLY A 483 -11.59 -9.01 -8.07
N ALA A 484 -12.29 -10.03 -8.56
CA ALA A 484 -13.73 -10.22 -8.28
C ALA A 484 -13.97 -10.73 -6.86
N ARG A 485 -13.06 -11.57 -6.33
CA ARG A 485 -13.04 -11.99 -4.93
C ARG A 485 -11.70 -11.62 -4.30
N ASP A 486 -11.69 -11.44 -2.97
CA ASP A 486 -10.46 -11.26 -2.20
C ASP A 486 -9.80 -12.64 -1.96
N SER A 487 -9.57 -13.42 -3.03
CA SER A 487 -9.02 -14.78 -2.98
C SER A 487 -8.28 -15.14 -4.27
N TRP A 488 -7.32 -16.07 -4.20
CA TRP A 488 -6.45 -16.49 -5.30
C TRP A 488 -5.93 -17.92 -5.09
N THR A 489 -5.19 -18.45 -6.06
CA THR A 489 -4.61 -19.80 -6.05
C THR A 489 -3.17 -19.70 -6.57
N VAL A 490 -2.27 -20.47 -5.96
CA VAL A 490 -0.88 -20.62 -6.42
C VAL A 490 -0.74 -21.84 -7.31
N ASP A 491 0.11 -21.76 -8.34
CA ASP A 491 0.57 -22.92 -9.09
C ASP A 491 1.55 -23.69 -8.22
N ALA A 492 1.04 -24.59 -7.38
CA ALA A 492 1.85 -25.24 -6.36
C ALA A 492 3.03 -26.03 -6.97
N PRO A 493 2.88 -26.84 -8.03
CA PRO A 493 4.01 -27.52 -8.65
C PRO A 493 5.09 -26.55 -9.16
N ALA A 494 4.70 -25.50 -9.90
CA ALA A 494 5.67 -24.53 -10.43
C ALA A 494 6.37 -23.74 -9.31
N PHE A 495 5.62 -23.31 -8.30
CA PHE A 495 6.18 -22.61 -7.15
C PHE A 495 7.13 -23.48 -6.32
N LEU A 496 6.81 -24.76 -6.11
CA LEU A 496 7.67 -25.67 -5.35
C LEU A 496 8.98 -25.93 -6.09
N ASN A 497 8.94 -26.09 -7.41
CA ASN A 497 10.16 -26.16 -8.23
C ASN A 497 11.01 -24.89 -8.05
N TYR A 498 10.40 -23.71 -8.13
CA TYR A 498 11.07 -22.43 -7.88
C TYR A 498 11.68 -22.34 -6.48
N LEU A 499 10.99 -22.84 -5.45
CA LEU A 499 11.45 -22.85 -4.07
C LEU A 499 12.68 -23.76 -3.89
N ASP A 500 12.71 -24.89 -4.59
CA ASP A 500 13.78 -25.90 -4.51
C ASP A 500 15.05 -25.50 -5.26
N GLU A 501 14.97 -24.54 -6.18
CA GLU A 501 16.14 -24.01 -6.89
C GLU A 501 17.12 -23.30 -5.95
N ARG A 502 18.42 -23.51 -6.20
CA ARG A 502 19.48 -22.83 -5.46
C ARG A 502 19.59 -21.36 -5.89
N PRO A 503 19.73 -20.41 -4.96
CA PRO A 503 19.99 -19.01 -5.29
C PRO A 503 21.30 -18.89 -6.09
N GLY A 504 21.21 -18.54 -7.38
CA GLY A 504 22.37 -18.37 -8.28
C GLY A 504 22.25 -19.10 -9.63
N ASP A 505 21.44 -20.17 -9.71
CA ASP A 505 21.31 -20.96 -10.94
C ASP A 505 20.48 -20.24 -12.05
N ALA A 506 19.77 -19.17 -11.69
CA ALA A 506 18.87 -18.44 -12.59
C ALA A 506 19.51 -17.29 -13.39
N ALA A 507 20.82 -17.02 -13.24
CA ALA A 507 21.51 -15.98 -14.00
C ALA A 507 21.50 -16.19 -15.54
N ALA A 508 21.00 -17.33 -16.01
CA ALA A 508 20.93 -17.68 -17.44
C ALA A 508 19.62 -17.26 -18.16
N HIS A 509 18.55 -16.86 -17.46
CA HIS A 509 17.25 -16.66 -18.12
C HIS A 509 16.55 -15.37 -17.68
N VAL A 510 17.06 -14.23 -18.16
CA VAL A 510 16.34 -13.14 -18.87
C VAL A 510 17.42 -12.13 -19.26
N ARG A 511 18.06 -12.33 -20.43
CA ARG A 511 18.55 -11.19 -21.19
C ARG A 511 17.31 -10.59 -21.84
N VAL A 512 16.93 -9.40 -21.41
CA VAL A 512 16.02 -8.55 -22.18
C VAL A 512 16.74 -8.31 -23.50
N GLU A 513 16.33 -9.00 -24.56
CA GLU A 513 16.69 -8.58 -25.91
C GLU A 513 16.24 -7.13 -26.06
N ASP A 514 17.19 -6.26 -26.38
CA ASP A 514 16.94 -4.88 -26.76
C ASP A 514 15.79 -4.87 -27.76
N ALA A 515 14.64 -4.35 -27.34
CA ALA A 515 13.62 -3.89 -28.25
C ALA A 515 14.23 -2.67 -28.97
N GLY A 516 14.93 -2.97 -30.06
CA GLY A 516 15.65 -2.03 -30.88
C GLY A 516 14.81 -0.80 -31.18
N ASP A 517 15.44 0.34 -30.92
CA ASP A 517 15.17 1.63 -31.49
C ASP A 517 14.62 1.53 -32.93
N ARG A 518 13.31 1.74 -33.09
CA ARG A 518 12.66 1.97 -34.39
C ARG A 518 12.34 3.45 -34.58
N SER A 519 13.25 4.34 -34.17
CA SER A 519 13.22 5.75 -34.57
C SER A 519 14.29 6.04 -35.63
N ARG A 520 14.30 5.29 -36.73
CA ARG A 520 14.99 5.61 -38.00
C ARG A 520 14.56 4.65 -39.10
N MET A 521 13.49 5.01 -39.82
CA MET A 521 13.27 4.77 -41.26
C MET A 521 11.80 5.09 -41.58
N GLY A 522 11.59 6.07 -42.47
CA GLY A 522 10.29 6.47 -43.02
C GLY A 522 9.93 7.91 -42.71
#